data_AF-A0A090AQT1-F1
#
_entry.id   AF-A0A090AQT1-F1
#
_cell.length_a   1.000
_cell.length_b   1.000
_cell.length_c   1.000
_cell.angle_alpha   90.00
_cell.angle_beta   90.00
_cell.angle_gamma   90.00
#
_symmetry.space_group_name_H-M   'P 1'
#
loop_
_entity.id
_entity.type
_entity.pdbx_description
1 polymer ?
#
loop_
_entity_poly.entity_id
_entity_poly.type
_entity_poly.pdbx_seq_one_letter_code
_entity_poly.pdbx_strand_id
1 'polypeptide(L)'
;MEIFTQGVSNYAWKNLYFLALHGIDNQNPLFQLYGQLLAAAHLNWENENQEHSPQEIFGCYTIADSWTFVRAEIDEIDSDKPNMRVAASREYSEQYEAETILKILKKMVAKSTYHQPTSTINTD
;
A
#
# COMPACT_ATOMS: atom_id res chain seq x y z
N MET A 1 2.89 -16.24 -19.02
CA MET A 1 3.75 -15.70 -17.96
C MET A 1 2.87 -15.57 -16.73
N GLU A 2 2.68 -16.71 -16.05
CA GLU A 2 1.82 -16.83 -14.87
C GLU A 2 2.66 -16.49 -13.64
N ILE A 3 2.36 -15.36 -13.01
CA ILE A 3 3.02 -14.95 -11.76
C ILE A 3 2.07 -15.35 -10.63
N PHE A 4 2.43 -16.44 -9.95
CA PHE A 4 1.97 -16.95 -8.66
C PHE A 4 0.82 -16.18 -7.97
N THR A 5 -0.42 -16.52 -8.32
CA THR A 5 -1.63 -16.22 -7.54
C THR A 5 -2.11 -17.47 -6.81
N GLN A 6 -1.30 -18.06 -5.93
CA GLN A 6 -1.79 -19.10 -5.03
C GLN A 6 -1.32 -18.88 -3.60
N GLY A 7 -2.28 -18.64 -2.71
CA GLY A 7 -2.13 -19.01 -1.30
C GLY A 7 -2.20 -17.90 -0.24
N VAL A 8 -2.59 -16.67 -0.55
CA VAL A 8 -2.78 -15.64 0.48
C VAL A 8 -4.28 -15.35 0.67
N SER A 9 -4.80 -15.85 1.79
CA SER A 9 -6.18 -15.72 2.29
C SER A 9 -6.86 -14.40 1.90
N ASN A 10 -8.13 -14.50 1.47
CA ASN A 10 -9.03 -13.46 0.96
C ASN A 10 -9.23 -12.20 1.83
N TYR A 11 -8.51 -12.04 2.94
CA TYR A 11 -8.68 -10.94 3.89
C TYR A 11 -7.46 -10.01 4.00
N ALA A 12 -6.32 -10.36 3.36
CA ALA A 12 -5.08 -9.59 3.45
C ALA A 12 -4.94 -8.48 2.39
N TRP A 13 -5.90 -8.35 1.47
CA TRP A 13 -5.80 -7.43 0.32
C TRP A 13 -6.21 -5.99 0.63
N LYS A 14 -6.78 -5.71 1.81
CA LYS A 14 -7.40 -4.41 2.10
C LYS A 14 -6.42 -3.24 2.24
N ASN A 15 -5.11 -3.47 2.28
CA ASN A 15 -4.09 -2.42 2.42
C ASN A 15 -2.74 -2.92 1.89
N LEU A 16 -2.64 -3.11 0.57
CA LEU A 16 -1.49 -3.75 -0.05
C LEU A 16 -0.20 -2.93 0.05
N TYR A 17 0.88 -3.61 0.40
CA TYR A 17 2.26 -3.16 0.19
C TYR A 17 2.61 -3.31 -1.27
N PHE A 18 2.91 -2.19 -1.93
CA PHE A 18 3.48 -2.21 -3.26
C PHE A 18 4.98 -1.98 -3.16
N LEU A 19 5.74 -2.88 -3.78
CA LEU A 19 7.18 -2.78 -3.94
C LEU A 19 7.45 -2.46 -5.41
N ALA A 20 7.89 -1.22 -5.67
CA ALA A 20 8.41 -0.85 -6.98
C ALA A 20 9.92 -1.07 -6.99
N LEU A 21 10.38 -2.01 -7.82
CA LEU A 21 11.79 -2.30 -8.04
C LEU A 21 12.24 -1.65 -9.36
N HIS A 22 13.44 -1.11 -9.39
CA HIS A 22 14.04 -0.61 -10.63
C HIS A 22 14.33 -1.82 -11.56
N GLY A 23 13.49 -2.05 -12.56
CA GLY A 23 13.69 -3.12 -13.54
C GLY A 23 14.25 -2.55 -14.84
N ILE A 24 15.54 -2.78 -15.10
CA ILE A 24 16.36 -2.66 -16.35
C ILE A 24 16.15 -1.40 -17.23
N ASP A 25 14.92 -0.96 -17.49
CA ASP A 25 14.59 0.30 -18.11
C ASP A 25 14.47 1.38 -17.02
N ASN A 26 15.40 2.32 -17.06
CA ASN A 26 15.62 3.52 -16.24
C ASN A 26 14.38 4.42 -16.05
N GLN A 27 13.27 3.88 -15.58
CA GLN A 27 12.00 4.55 -15.34
C GLN A 27 11.91 4.88 -13.85
N ASN A 28 11.54 6.12 -13.55
CA ASN A 28 11.40 6.59 -12.18
C ASN A 28 10.35 5.73 -11.43
N PRO A 29 10.75 4.96 -10.39
CA PRO A 29 9.87 3.99 -9.73
C PRO A 29 8.70 4.66 -9.01
N LEU A 30 8.78 5.97 -8.77
CA LEU A 30 7.74 6.75 -8.12
C LEU A 30 6.43 6.76 -8.92
N PHE A 31 6.49 6.88 -10.25
CA PHE A 31 5.26 6.92 -11.06
C PHE A 31 4.51 5.59 -11.03
N GLN A 32 5.25 4.48 -11.06
CA GLN A 32 4.67 3.14 -10.94
C GLN A 32 4.04 2.95 -9.56
N LEU A 33 4.76 3.36 -8.50
CA LEU A 33 4.26 3.29 -7.14
C LEU A 33 2.99 4.14 -6.94
N TYR A 34 2.98 5.37 -7.43
CA TYR A 34 1.81 6.26 -7.32
C TYR A 34 0.59 5.72 -8.05
N GLY A 35 0.76 5.16 -9.25
CA GLY A 35 -0.33 4.48 -9.95
C GLY A 35 -0.85 3.27 -9.17
N GLN A 36 0.03 2.47 -8.57
CA GLN A 36 -0.35 1.33 -7.73
C GLN A 36 -1.09 1.75 -6.45
N LEU A 37 -0.65 2.82 -5.79
CA LEU A 37 -1.32 3.36 -4.60
C LEU A 37 -2.73 3.86 -4.92
N LEU A 38 -2.90 4.59 -6.03
CA LEU A 38 -4.22 5.05 -6.49
C LEU A 38 -5.14 3.89 -6.88
N ALA A 39 -4.63 2.91 -7.64
CA ALA A 39 -5.40 1.73 -8.01
C ALA A 39 -5.86 0.94 -6.77
N ALA A 40 -4.99 0.81 -5.77
CA ALA A 40 -5.34 0.15 -4.52
C ALA A 40 -6.42 0.91 -3.74
N ALA A 41 -6.34 2.25 -3.67
CA ALA A 41 -7.36 3.06 -3.03
C ALA A 41 -8.72 2.93 -3.72
N HIS A 42 -8.73 2.91 -5.04
CA HIS A 42 -9.95 2.68 -5.81
C HIS A 42 -10.56 1.31 -5.51
N LEU A 43 -9.75 0.24 -5.54
CA LEU A 43 -10.22 -1.11 -5.23
C LEU A 43 -10.74 -1.24 -3.79
N ASN A 44 -10.07 -0.59 -2.84
CA ASN A 44 -10.52 -0.55 -1.45
C ASN A 44 -11.83 0.23 -1.30
N TRP A 45 -11.96 1.37 -1.98
CA TRP A 45 -13.18 2.17 -2.00
C TRP A 45 -14.38 1.38 -2.54
N GLU A 46 -14.19 0.67 -3.66
CA GLU A 46 -15.23 -0.20 -4.24
C GLU A 46 -15.63 -1.34 -3.29
N ASN A 47 -14.66 -1.97 -2.62
CA ASN A 47 -14.90 -3.11 -1.74
C ASN A 47 -15.49 -2.73 -0.36
N GLU A 48 -15.32 -1.47 0.07
CA GLU A 48 -15.81 -0.96 1.36
C GLU A 48 -17.07 -0.09 1.21
N ASN A 49 -17.92 -0.40 0.23
CA ASN A 49 -19.18 0.30 -0.06
C ASN A 49 -19.03 1.81 -0.24
N GLN A 50 -17.87 2.28 -0.71
CA GLN A 50 -17.62 3.70 -1.00
C GLN A 50 -17.61 4.62 0.24
N GLU A 51 -17.57 4.07 1.46
CA GLU A 51 -17.72 4.84 2.70
C GLU A 51 -16.38 5.35 3.27
N HIS A 52 -15.26 4.74 2.89
CA HIS A 52 -13.95 5.05 3.47
C HIS A 52 -13.17 6.07 2.64
N SER A 53 -13.25 7.35 3.06
CA SER A 53 -12.40 8.46 2.62
C SER A 53 -12.14 9.42 3.80
N PRO A 54 -10.90 9.87 4.06
CA PRO A 54 -9.68 9.57 3.32
C PRO A 54 -9.13 8.16 3.59
N GLN A 55 -8.57 7.53 2.58
CA GLN A 55 -7.87 6.25 2.71
C GLN A 55 -6.39 6.45 2.93
N GLU A 56 -5.82 5.71 3.87
CA GLU A 56 -4.39 5.69 4.11
C GLU A 56 -3.78 4.40 3.57
N ILE A 57 -2.87 4.51 2.61
CA ILE A 57 -2.21 3.38 1.96
C ILE A 57 -0.69 3.51 2.12
N PHE A 58 -0.04 2.37 2.30
CA PHE A 58 1.40 2.30 2.46
C PHE A 58 2.05 1.63 1.24
N GLY A 59 3.20 2.14 0.84
CA GLY A 59 4.00 1.58 -0.23
C GLY A 59 5.49 1.69 0.08
N CYS A 60 6.30 1.08 -0.76
CA CYS A 60 7.74 1.22 -0.70
C CYS A 60 8.36 1.05 -2.09
N TYR A 61 9.53 1.62 -2.27
CA TYR A 61 10.33 1.39 -3.47
C TYR A 61 11.80 1.26 -3.08
N THR A 62 12.58 0.64 -3.97
CA THR A 62 14.02 0.51 -3.77
C THR A 62 14.81 1.11 -4.93
N ILE A 63 15.93 1.74 -4.59
CA ILE A 63 16.94 2.22 -5.54
C ILE A 63 18.29 1.74 -5.03
N ALA A 64 18.98 0.90 -5.79
CA ALA A 64 20.31 0.38 -5.44
C ALA A 64 20.41 -0.11 -3.98
N ASP A 65 19.50 -1.01 -3.58
CA ASP A 65 19.40 -1.61 -2.23
C ASP A 65 19.08 -0.62 -1.09
N SER A 66 18.68 0.61 -1.44
CA SER A 66 18.14 1.60 -0.52
C SER A 66 16.62 1.58 -0.57
N TRP A 67 15.98 1.35 0.57
CA TRP A 67 14.53 1.30 0.74
C TRP A 67 14.01 2.67 1.13
N THR A 68 12.98 3.14 0.42
CA THR A 68 12.18 4.29 0.84
C THR A 68 10.74 3.86 1.04
N PHE A 69 10.19 4.19 2.20
CA PHE A 69 8.80 3.93 2.54
C PHE A 69 7.94 5.13 2.24
N VAL A 70 6.73 4.87 1.80
CA VAL A 70 5.77 5.89 1.38
C VAL A 70 4.45 5.67 2.12
N ARG A 71 3.89 6.76 2.62
CA ARG A 71 2.52 6.83 3.15
C ARG A 71 1.73 7.77 2.27
N ALA A 72 0.63 7.29 1.71
CA ALA A 72 -0.28 8.07 0.90
C ALA A 72 -1.62 8.21 1.64
N GLU A 73 -2.11 9.44 1.70
CA GLU A 73 -3.49 9.75 2.05
C GLU A 73 -4.21 10.11 0.75
N ILE A 74 -5.28 9.38 0.43
CA ILE A 74 -6.04 9.55 -0.80
C ILE A 74 -7.47 9.95 -0.43
N ASP A 75 -7.92 11.09 -0.91
CA ASP A 75 -9.27 11.63 -0.77
C ASP A 75 -9.93 11.85 -2.14
N GLU A 76 -11.24 12.04 -2.12
CA GLU A 76 -12.04 12.32 -3.32
C GLU A 76 -11.85 11.27 -4.44
N ILE A 77 -11.83 9.99 -4.09
CA ILE A 77 -11.58 8.88 -5.04
C ILE A 77 -12.60 8.83 -6.19
N ASP A 78 -13.84 9.26 -5.92
CA ASP A 78 -14.96 9.33 -6.86
C ASP A 78 -14.98 10.61 -7.72
N SER A 79 -14.07 11.55 -7.45
CA SER A 79 -13.92 12.78 -8.23
C SER A 79 -13.20 12.51 -9.56
N ASP A 80 -13.49 13.35 -10.57
CA ASP A 80 -12.73 13.39 -11.82
C ASP A 80 -11.22 13.60 -11.60
N LYS A 81 -10.84 14.15 -10.43
CA LYS A 81 -9.46 14.37 -10.02
C LYS A 81 -9.28 13.97 -8.55
N PRO A 82 -8.95 12.70 -8.26
CA PRO A 82 -8.63 12.29 -6.90
C PRO A 82 -7.38 12.99 -6.41
N ASN A 83 -7.32 13.26 -5.11
CA ASN A 83 -6.20 13.93 -4.48
C ASN A 83 -5.41 12.92 -3.64
N MET A 84 -4.09 12.96 -3.82
CA MET A 84 -3.16 12.05 -3.16
C MET A 84 -2.05 12.88 -2.53
N ARG A 85 -1.95 12.79 -1.20
CA ARG A 85 -0.89 13.41 -0.41
C ARG A 85 0.11 12.34 0.00
N VAL A 86 1.35 12.53 -0.44
CA VAL A 86 2.42 11.54 -0.25
C VAL A 86 3.44 12.05 0.74
N ALA A 87 3.75 11.24 1.75
CA ALA A 87 4.86 11.45 2.67
C ALA A 87 5.86 10.29 2.51
N ALA A 88 7.10 10.61 2.17
CA ALA A 88 8.19 9.65 2.08
C ALA A 88 9.01 9.64 3.37
N SER A 89 9.52 8.46 3.75
CA SER A 89 10.51 8.32 4.80
C SER A 89 11.90 8.76 4.32
N ARG A 90 12.87 8.78 5.25
CA ARG A 90 14.27 8.70 4.85
C ARG A 90 14.56 7.38 4.15
N GLU A 91 15.70 7.33 3.49
CA GLU A 91 16.28 6.12 2.92
C GLU A 91 16.84 5.19 4.02
N TYR A 92 16.67 3.89 3.81
CA TYR A 92 17.19 2.83 4.64
C TYR A 92 18.04 1.87 3.82
N SER A 93 19.30 1.68 4.18
CA SER A 93 20.15 0.72 3.48
C SER A 93 19.77 -0.71 3.87
N GLU A 94 19.44 -1.56 2.91
CA GLU A 94 19.12 -2.97 3.16
C GLU A 94 20.26 -3.70 3.88
N GLN A 95 21.49 -3.41 3.48
CA GLN A 95 22.70 -4.03 4.03
C GLN A 95 22.90 -3.75 5.54
N TYR A 96 22.52 -2.56 6.01
CA TYR A 96 22.82 -2.12 7.38
C TYR A 96 21.58 -2.00 8.27
N GLU A 97 20.40 -1.84 7.68
CA GLU A 97 19.16 -1.50 8.40
C GLU A 97 18.04 -2.52 8.19
N ALA A 98 18.36 -3.75 7.79
CA ALA A 98 17.39 -4.83 7.56
C ALA A 98 16.39 -5.04 8.71
N GLU A 99 16.84 -4.99 9.97
CA GLU A 99 15.94 -5.13 11.12
C GLU A 99 14.94 -3.98 11.22
N THR A 100 15.37 -2.76 10.90
CA THR A 100 14.52 -1.56 10.90
C THR A 100 13.50 -1.63 9.76
N ILE A 101 13.93 -2.01 8.57
CA ILE A 101 13.07 -2.25 7.39
C ILE A 101 11.98 -3.25 7.75
N LEU A 102 12.34 -4.40 8.35
CA LEU A 102 11.37 -5.41 8.77
C LEU A 102 10.39 -4.90 9.83
N LYS A 103 10.86 -4.11 10.80
CA LYS A 103 9.99 -3.49 11.82
C LYS A 103 8.99 -2.52 11.19
N ILE A 104 9.41 -1.74 10.20
CA ILE A 104 8.53 -0.81 9.48
C ILE A 104 7.46 -1.59 8.71
N LEU A 105 7.87 -2.59 7.93
CA LEU A 105 6.94 -3.46 7.19
C LEU A 105 5.89 -4.10 8.11
N LYS A 106 6.33 -4.67 9.25
CA LYS A 106 5.41 -5.24 10.25
C LYS A 106 4.41 -4.22 10.79
N LYS A 107 4.87 -3.00 11.11
CA LYS A 107 4.00 -1.94 11.63
C LYS A 107 2.93 -1.53 10.62
N MET A 108 3.33 -1.39 9.37
CA MET A 108 2.38 -1.05 8.33
C MET A 108 1.32 -2.16 8.20
N VAL A 109 1.74 -3.44 8.07
CA VAL A 109 0.81 -4.60 7.90
C VAL A 109 -0.17 -4.69 9.08
N ALA A 110 0.30 -4.43 10.30
CA ALA A 110 -0.54 -4.46 11.50
C ALA A 110 -1.61 -3.36 11.50
N LYS A 111 -1.29 -2.16 10.98
CA LYS A 111 -2.27 -1.06 10.86
C LYS A 111 -3.32 -1.38 9.78
N SER A 112 -2.85 -2.00 8.70
CA SER A 112 -3.62 -2.48 7.57
C SER A 112 -4.71 -3.51 7.93
N THR A 113 -4.47 -4.31 8.97
CA THR A 113 -5.38 -5.37 9.45
C THR A 113 -6.37 -4.91 10.51
N TYR A 114 -6.20 -3.70 11.07
CA TYR A 114 -7.07 -3.19 12.15
C TYR A 114 -8.42 -2.65 11.64
N HIS A 115 -8.57 -2.46 10.32
CA HIS A 115 -9.75 -1.86 9.68
C HIS A 115 -10.90 -2.84 9.42
N GLN A 116 -11.10 -3.86 10.26
CA GLN A 116 -12.23 -4.77 10.11
C GLN A 116 -13.53 -4.10 10.61
N PRO A 117 -14.62 -4.08 9.83
CA PRO A 117 -15.92 -3.70 10.35
C PRO A 117 -16.34 -4.72 11.41
N THR A 118 -16.77 -4.23 12.57
CA THR A 118 -17.53 -5.02 13.54
C THR A 118 -18.80 -5.52 12.86
N SER A 119 -18.77 -6.77 12.37
CA SER A 119 -19.98 -7.50 12.04
C SER A 119 -20.76 -7.72 13.33
N THR A 120 -21.70 -6.83 13.63
CA THR A 120 -22.77 -7.10 14.60
C THR A 120 -23.56 -8.28 14.07
N ILE A 121 -23.37 -9.42 14.72
CA ILE A 121 -24.16 -10.63 14.55
C ILE A 121 -25.54 -10.29 15.10
N ASN A 122 -26.50 -9.95 14.24
CA ASN A 122 -27.90 -9.91 14.65
C ASN A 122 -28.37 -11.37 14.75
N THR A 123 -28.43 -11.87 15.98
CA THR A 123 -29.23 -13.04 16.32
C THR A 123 -30.70 -12.62 16.34
N ASP A 124 -31.43 -13.03 15.31
CA ASP A 124 -32.88 -13.24 15.39
C ASP A 124 -33.17 -14.70 15.80
#